data_AF-F8PLP2-F1
#
_entry.id   AF-F8PLP2-F1
#
_cell.length_a   1.000
_cell.length_b   1.000
_cell.length_c   1.000
_cell.angle_alpha   90.00
_cell.angle_beta   90.00
_cell.angle_gamma   90.00
#
_symmetry.space_group_name_H-M   'P 1'
#
loop_
_entity.id
_entity.type
_entity.pdbx_description
1 polymer ?
#
loop_
_entity_poly.entity_id
_entity_poly.type
_entity_poly.pdbx_seq_one_letter_code
_entity_poly.pdbx_strand_id
1 'polypeptide(L)'
;RGHSIQIDEISINKTAYYDKERNSIDGLCQEHSSLVDLKIIDIDSLLHISNMVTCKEPLCHYGKEATVAVIAAFLPTNYNPLPVLVSPTCKNEMAAEAVCLIQTILDCLSSHPDGENCFGPIWCFLTDGDSTRRQACYTLFMCKELTSNNVNGLFEVLSRLPGLNLFTGSHNVTIDSDPKHLIKRKLSLSHLRQIHPSNHVPGHATLICSPQGNIINNVTINCKILTL
;
A
#
# COMPACT_ATOMS: atom_id res chain seq x y z
N ARG A 1 16.92 12.88 -4.02
CA ARG A 1 15.47 13.17 -3.92
C ARG A 1 14.79 11.88 -3.52
N GLY A 2 13.84 11.92 -2.59
CA GLY A 2 13.18 10.72 -2.10
C GLY A 2 11.75 10.63 -2.60
N HIS A 3 11.26 9.40 -2.74
CA HIS A 3 9.87 9.13 -3.12
C HIS A 3 9.23 8.16 -2.15
N SER A 4 7.90 8.18 -2.14
CA SER A 4 7.08 7.14 -1.52
C SER A 4 6.29 6.40 -2.58
N ILE A 5 6.04 5.11 -2.36
CA ILE A 5 4.95 4.42 -3.04
C ILE A 5 3.72 4.50 -2.14
N GLN A 6 2.58 4.90 -2.69
CA GLN A 6 1.32 4.94 -1.97
C GLN A 6 0.34 4.04 -2.69
N ILE A 7 -0.32 3.15 -1.95
CA ILE A 7 -1.31 2.22 -2.50
C ILE A 7 -2.61 2.32 -1.71
N ASP A 8 -3.72 2.39 -2.43
CA ASP A 8 -5.07 2.42 -1.87
C ASP A 8 -6.04 1.80 -2.88
N GLU A 9 -7.26 1.50 -2.44
CA GLU A 9 -8.33 1.07 -3.32
C GLU A 9 -9.40 2.15 -3.49
N ILE A 10 -9.90 2.31 -4.71
CA ILE A 10 -11.05 3.19 -5.03
C ILE A 10 -12.23 2.35 -5.50
N SER A 11 -13.44 2.66 -5.04
CA SER A 11 -14.64 1.98 -5.52
C SER A 11 -14.89 2.25 -7.01
N ILE A 12 -15.23 1.20 -7.75
CA ILE A 12 -15.55 1.27 -9.18
C ILE A 12 -16.90 0.60 -9.45
N ASN A 13 -17.46 0.86 -10.64
CA ASN A 13 -18.65 0.17 -11.10
C ASN A 13 -18.32 -1.31 -11.38
N LYS A 14 -19.15 -2.21 -10.84
CA LYS A 14 -19.05 -3.65 -11.07
C LYS A 14 -19.59 -4.02 -12.45
N THR A 15 -18.79 -3.76 -13.48
CA THR A 15 -19.19 -3.98 -14.88
C THR A 15 -17.99 -4.43 -15.70
N ALA A 16 -18.22 -5.41 -16.58
CA ALA A 16 -17.28 -5.75 -17.63
C ALA A 16 -17.59 -4.92 -18.88
N TYR A 17 -16.54 -4.53 -19.60
CA TYR A 17 -16.67 -3.79 -20.84
C TYR A 17 -15.70 -4.34 -21.88
N TYR A 18 -16.03 -4.13 -23.15
CA TYR A 18 -15.17 -4.50 -24.25
C TYR A 18 -14.14 -3.40 -24.50
N ASP A 19 -12.87 -3.74 -24.39
CA ASP A 19 -11.77 -2.91 -24.87
C ASP A 19 -11.48 -3.27 -26.34
N LYS A 20 -11.88 -2.34 -27.22
CA LYS A 20 -11.68 -2.46 -28.66
C LYS A 20 -10.20 -2.45 -29.05
N GLU A 21 -9.34 -1.73 -28.33
CA GLU A 21 -7.93 -1.61 -28.69
C GLU A 21 -7.19 -2.92 -28.46
N ARG A 22 -7.51 -3.60 -27.34
CA ARG A 22 -6.93 -4.90 -26.99
C ARG A 22 -7.70 -6.09 -27.53
N ASN A 23 -8.89 -5.86 -28.08
CA ASN A 23 -9.85 -6.90 -28.43
C ASN A 23 -10.08 -7.88 -27.26
N SER A 24 -10.36 -7.33 -26.08
CA SER A 24 -10.55 -8.11 -24.84
C SER A 24 -11.67 -7.58 -23.95
N ILE A 25 -12.08 -8.40 -23.00
CA ILE A 25 -12.97 -8.00 -21.91
C ILE A 25 -12.15 -7.46 -20.74
N ASP A 26 -12.42 -6.23 -20.35
CA ASP A 26 -11.84 -5.54 -19.19
C ASP A 26 -12.90 -5.36 -18.08
N GLY A 27 -12.50 -4.85 -16.92
CA GLY A 27 -13.38 -4.65 -15.76
C GLY A 27 -13.54 -5.88 -14.86
N LEU A 28 -12.81 -6.96 -15.16
CA LEU A 28 -12.69 -8.14 -14.30
C LEU A 28 -11.55 -7.99 -13.31
N CYS A 29 -11.62 -8.74 -12.21
CA CYS A 29 -10.65 -8.65 -11.12
C CYS A 29 -9.30 -9.29 -11.48
N GLN A 30 -8.20 -8.62 -11.14
CA GLN A 30 -6.84 -9.07 -11.43
C GLN A 30 -6.53 -10.45 -10.83
N GLU A 31 -7.05 -10.73 -9.64
CA GLU A 31 -6.73 -11.95 -8.89
C GLU A 31 -7.14 -13.22 -9.65
N HIS A 32 -8.15 -13.11 -10.51
CA HIS A 32 -8.73 -14.26 -11.21
C HIS A 32 -8.78 -14.09 -12.74
N SER A 33 -8.42 -12.93 -13.27
CA SER A 33 -8.51 -12.66 -14.71
C SER A 33 -7.60 -13.57 -15.53
N SER A 34 -6.49 -14.05 -14.97
CA SER A 34 -5.61 -15.01 -15.64
C SER A 34 -6.19 -16.41 -15.80
N LEU A 35 -7.30 -16.72 -15.12
CA LEU A 35 -8.00 -18.01 -15.23
C LEU A 35 -8.95 -18.08 -16.42
N VAL A 36 -9.17 -16.96 -17.11
CA VAL A 36 -10.10 -16.84 -18.23
C VAL A 36 -9.39 -16.25 -19.44
N ASP A 37 -9.58 -16.83 -20.62
CA ASP A 37 -9.13 -16.17 -21.85
C ASP A 37 -10.06 -15.00 -22.16
N LEU A 38 -9.53 -13.78 -22.03
CA LEU A 38 -10.30 -12.54 -22.19
C LEU A 38 -10.43 -12.09 -23.65
N LYS A 39 -9.81 -12.79 -24.60
CA LYS A 39 -9.86 -12.41 -26.02
C LYS A 39 -11.20 -12.75 -26.66
N ILE A 40 -11.71 -11.82 -27.45
CA ILE A 40 -12.93 -12.02 -28.23
C ILE A 40 -12.55 -12.46 -29.64
N ILE A 41 -12.67 -13.76 -29.92
CA ILE A 41 -12.37 -14.33 -31.23
C ILE A 41 -13.68 -14.52 -32.01
N ASP A 42 -14.71 -14.99 -31.32
CA ASP A 42 -16.04 -15.25 -31.84
C ASP A 42 -17.11 -15.10 -30.74
N ILE A 43 -18.36 -15.44 -31.08
CA ILE A 43 -19.47 -15.39 -30.13
C ILE A 43 -19.33 -16.45 -29.01
N ASP A 44 -18.72 -17.59 -29.31
CA ASP A 44 -18.59 -18.69 -28.36
C ASP A 44 -17.56 -18.33 -27.27
N SER A 45 -16.47 -17.65 -27.63
CA SER A 45 -15.50 -17.13 -26.66
C SER A 45 -16.13 -16.09 -25.73
N LEU A 46 -17.00 -15.23 -26.25
CA LEU A 46 -17.75 -14.27 -25.43
C LEU A 46 -18.74 -14.97 -24.48
N LEU A 47 -19.48 -15.96 -24.96
CA LEU A 47 -20.40 -16.75 -24.12
C LEU A 47 -19.64 -17.53 -23.05
N HIS A 48 -18.45 -18.03 -23.38
CA HIS A 48 -17.56 -18.70 -22.44
C HIS A 48 -17.13 -17.77 -21.32
N ILE A 49 -16.63 -16.57 -21.64
CA ILE A 49 -16.25 -15.55 -20.64
C ILE A 49 -17.45 -15.19 -19.77
N SER A 50 -18.62 -14.95 -20.39
CA SER A 50 -19.85 -14.64 -19.64
C SER A 50 -20.17 -15.76 -18.64
N ASN A 51 -20.15 -17.02 -19.08
CA ASN A 51 -20.42 -18.16 -18.21
C ASN A 51 -19.41 -18.27 -17.06
N MET A 52 -18.12 -18.00 -17.29
CA MET A 52 -17.09 -18.04 -16.24
C MET A 52 -17.23 -16.95 -15.18
N VAL A 53 -17.93 -15.86 -15.50
CA VAL A 53 -18.19 -14.75 -14.57
C VAL A 53 -19.57 -14.85 -13.92
N THR A 54 -20.56 -15.47 -14.57
CA THR A 54 -21.96 -15.49 -14.09
C THR A 54 -22.47 -16.84 -13.58
N CYS A 55 -21.69 -17.92 -13.69
CA CYS A 55 -22.11 -19.21 -13.17
C CYS A 55 -22.19 -19.19 -11.62
N LYS A 56 -22.76 -20.25 -11.03
CA LYS A 56 -22.97 -20.35 -9.57
C LYS A 56 -21.66 -20.29 -8.78
N GLU A 57 -20.58 -20.82 -9.37
CA GLU A 57 -19.23 -20.83 -8.81
C GLU A 57 -18.28 -20.18 -9.84
N PRO A 58 -18.25 -18.84 -9.90
CA PRO A 58 -17.52 -18.12 -10.93
C PRO A 58 -16.02 -18.33 -10.78
N LEU A 59 -15.34 -18.56 -11.92
CA LEU A 59 -13.87 -18.64 -11.96
C LEU A 59 -13.24 -17.25 -11.93
N CYS A 60 -13.96 -16.22 -12.36
CA CYS A 60 -13.51 -14.84 -12.35
C CYS A 60 -14.63 -13.90 -11.91
N HIS A 61 -14.29 -12.77 -11.32
CA HIS A 61 -15.25 -11.84 -10.75
C HIS A 61 -15.14 -10.46 -11.41
N TYR A 62 -16.23 -9.70 -11.38
CA TYR A 62 -16.16 -8.26 -11.65
C TYR A 62 -15.28 -7.56 -10.62
N GLY A 63 -14.48 -6.60 -11.07
CA GLY A 63 -13.81 -5.66 -10.18
C GLY A 63 -14.85 -4.88 -9.36
N LYS A 64 -14.65 -4.83 -8.04
CA LYS A 64 -15.49 -4.06 -7.12
C LYS A 64 -14.84 -2.73 -6.73
N GLU A 65 -13.52 -2.77 -6.66
CA GLU A 65 -12.65 -1.62 -6.41
C GLU A 65 -11.50 -1.69 -7.41
N ALA A 66 -10.75 -0.61 -7.56
CA ALA A 66 -9.49 -0.58 -8.28
C ALA A 66 -8.38 -0.27 -7.29
N THR A 67 -7.41 -1.18 -7.19
CA THR A 67 -6.14 -0.94 -6.53
C THR A 67 -5.35 0.07 -7.36
N VAL A 68 -4.99 1.19 -6.75
CA VAL A 68 -4.19 2.25 -7.36
C VAL A 68 -2.90 2.38 -6.58
N ALA A 69 -1.77 2.24 -7.27
CA ALA A 69 -0.45 2.55 -6.72
C ALA A 69 0.16 3.75 -7.43
N VAL A 70 0.71 4.68 -6.65
CA VAL A 70 1.35 5.89 -7.16
C VAL A 70 2.76 6.04 -6.59
N ILE A 71 3.64 6.67 -7.36
CA ILE A 71 4.92 7.20 -6.90
C ILE A 71 4.71 8.68 -6.55
N ALA A 72 4.97 9.08 -5.32
CA ALA A 72 4.82 10.45 -4.84
C ALA A 72 6.16 11.01 -4.35
N ALA A 73 6.49 12.22 -4.78
CA ALA A 73 7.77 12.86 -4.48
C ALA A 73 7.74 13.61 -3.14
N PHE A 74 8.80 13.46 -2.35
CA PHE A 74 9.07 14.33 -1.20
C PHE A 74 9.72 15.63 -1.68
N LEU A 75 8.94 16.47 -2.37
CA LEU A 75 9.40 17.74 -2.92
C LEU A 75 8.45 18.89 -2.53
N PRO A 76 8.99 20.11 -2.30
CA PRO A 76 8.15 21.28 -2.02
C PRO A 76 7.35 21.75 -3.25
N THR A 77 7.75 21.35 -4.45
CA THR A 77 7.15 21.73 -5.74
C THR A 77 7.14 20.53 -6.69
N ASN A 78 6.19 20.49 -7.62
CA ASN A 78 6.02 19.39 -8.59
C ASN A 78 5.85 18.01 -7.91
N TYR A 79 5.08 17.96 -6.83
CA TYR A 79 4.78 16.75 -6.04
C TYR A 79 3.63 15.93 -6.61
N ASN A 80 3.33 16.06 -7.91
CA ASN A 80 2.22 15.35 -8.53
C ASN A 80 2.45 13.83 -8.41
N PRO A 81 1.50 13.07 -7.83
CA PRO A 81 1.63 11.63 -7.76
C PRO A 81 1.57 11.06 -9.18
N LEU A 82 2.46 10.13 -9.49
CA LEU A 82 2.50 9.41 -10.76
C LEU A 82 1.86 8.03 -10.57
N PRO A 83 0.69 7.76 -11.17
CA PRO A 83 0.10 6.43 -11.16
C PRO A 83 1.00 5.44 -11.90
N VAL A 84 1.30 4.33 -11.24
CA VAL A 84 2.09 3.22 -11.80
C VAL A 84 1.30 1.91 -11.87
N LEU A 85 0.20 1.82 -11.13
CA LEU A 85 -0.73 0.71 -11.18
C LEU A 85 -2.16 1.24 -11.05
N VAL A 86 -3.05 0.75 -11.91
CA VAL A 86 -4.49 0.80 -11.72
C VAL A 86 -5.01 -0.58 -12.10
N SER A 87 -5.58 -1.29 -11.14
CA SER A 87 -5.97 -2.68 -11.36
C SER A 87 -7.25 -3.04 -10.61
N PRO A 88 -8.29 -3.59 -11.28
CA PRO A 88 -9.50 -3.97 -10.59
C PRO A 88 -9.26 -5.14 -9.62
N THR A 89 -9.89 -5.09 -8.45
CA THR A 89 -9.85 -6.14 -7.42
C THR A 89 -11.26 -6.56 -7.03
N CYS A 90 -11.43 -7.86 -6.75
CA CYS A 90 -12.65 -8.40 -6.17
C CYS A 90 -12.67 -8.40 -4.63
N LYS A 91 -11.58 -7.92 -4.02
CA LYS A 91 -11.24 -7.92 -2.58
C LYS A 91 -11.03 -9.32 -1.99
N ASN A 92 -10.71 -10.29 -2.84
CA ASN A 92 -10.33 -11.65 -2.41
C ASN A 92 -8.81 -11.87 -2.46
N GLU A 93 -8.02 -10.84 -2.78
CA GLU A 93 -6.56 -10.86 -2.71
C GLU A 93 -6.08 -11.42 -1.36
N MET A 94 -5.21 -12.43 -1.43
CA MET A 94 -4.52 -12.99 -0.27
C MET A 94 -3.26 -12.19 0.03
N ALA A 95 -2.79 -12.23 1.28
CA ALA A 95 -1.60 -11.49 1.68
C ALA A 95 -0.35 -11.88 0.87
N ALA A 96 -0.23 -13.14 0.45
CA ALA A 96 0.87 -13.60 -0.41
C ALA A 96 0.81 -12.98 -1.82
N GLU A 97 -0.39 -12.82 -2.38
CA GLU A 97 -0.60 -12.19 -3.69
C GLU A 97 -0.30 -10.69 -3.60
N ALA A 98 -0.73 -10.03 -2.53
CA ALA A 98 -0.38 -8.64 -2.24
C ALA A 98 1.14 -8.44 -2.08
N VAL A 99 1.86 -9.39 -1.46
CA VAL A 99 3.34 -9.38 -1.42
C VAL A 99 3.91 -9.39 -2.83
N CYS A 100 3.44 -10.33 -3.68
CA CYS A 100 3.90 -10.42 -5.06
C CYS A 100 3.63 -9.12 -5.84
N LEU A 101 2.45 -8.52 -5.68
CA LEU A 101 2.10 -7.26 -6.34
C LEU A 101 3.03 -6.11 -5.94
N ILE A 102 3.23 -5.91 -4.62
CA ILE A 102 4.09 -4.85 -4.11
C ILE A 102 5.53 -5.07 -4.53
N GLN A 103 6.02 -6.31 -4.45
CA GLN A 103 7.37 -6.66 -4.86
C GLN A 103 7.56 -6.40 -6.36
N THR A 104 6.57 -6.73 -7.20
CA THR A 104 6.60 -6.43 -8.63
C THR A 104 6.75 -4.93 -8.89
N ILE A 105 6.01 -4.08 -8.17
CA ILE A 105 6.13 -2.61 -8.30
C ILE A 105 7.54 -2.15 -7.94
N LEU A 106 8.10 -2.64 -6.83
CA LEU A 106 9.45 -2.29 -6.37
C LEU A 106 10.53 -2.77 -7.34
N ASP A 107 10.39 -4.00 -7.86
CA ASP A 107 11.34 -4.60 -8.80
C ASP A 107 11.29 -3.89 -10.15
N CYS A 108 10.09 -3.57 -10.66
CA CYS A 108 9.94 -2.76 -11.85
C CYS A 108 10.61 -1.40 -11.69
N LEU A 109 10.42 -0.73 -10.56
CA LEU A 109 11.03 0.59 -10.34
C LEU A 109 12.56 0.51 -10.21
N SER A 110 13.09 -0.50 -9.54
CA SER A 110 14.55 -0.64 -9.36
C SER A 110 15.28 -1.10 -10.63
N SER A 111 14.62 -1.92 -11.46
CA SER A 111 15.21 -2.46 -12.70
C SER A 111 14.98 -1.59 -13.94
N HIS A 112 13.98 -0.70 -13.93
CA HIS A 112 13.67 0.14 -15.09
C HIS A 112 14.75 1.23 -15.29
N PRO A 113 15.22 1.47 -16.53
CA PRO A 113 16.24 2.49 -16.81
C PRO A 113 15.86 3.89 -16.30
N ASP A 114 14.58 4.24 -16.42
CA ASP A 114 14.01 5.51 -15.94
C ASP A 114 13.43 5.43 -14.52
N GLY A 115 13.68 4.34 -13.79
CA GLY A 115 13.12 4.14 -12.47
C GLY A 115 13.83 4.99 -11.42
N GLU A 116 14.73 4.40 -10.65
CA GLU A 116 15.52 5.16 -9.66
C GLU A 116 16.37 6.28 -10.29
N ASN A 117 16.70 6.22 -11.58
CA ASN A 117 17.44 7.30 -12.23
C ASN A 117 16.62 8.59 -12.40
N CYS A 118 15.33 8.49 -12.72
CA CYS A 118 14.48 9.67 -12.90
C CYS A 118 13.80 10.09 -11.59
N PHE A 119 13.35 9.13 -10.80
CA PHE A 119 12.64 9.39 -9.55
C PHE A 119 13.62 9.46 -8.36
N GLY A 120 14.67 8.65 -8.34
CA GLY A 120 15.49 8.47 -7.14
C GLY A 120 14.93 7.38 -6.24
N PRO A 121 15.55 7.15 -5.07
CA PRO A 121 15.21 6.03 -4.21
C PRO A 121 13.82 6.15 -3.59
N ILE A 122 13.19 5.00 -3.38
CA ILE A 122 12.02 4.88 -2.50
C ILE A 122 12.47 4.90 -1.05
N TRP A 123 11.86 5.77 -0.25
CA TRP A 123 12.13 5.88 1.19
C TRP A 123 11.07 5.18 2.03
N CYS A 124 9.82 5.22 1.58
CA CYS A 124 8.74 4.59 2.31
C CYS A 124 7.60 4.09 1.43
N PHE A 125 6.83 3.17 1.99
CA PHE A 125 5.61 2.63 1.44
C PHE A 125 4.42 3.04 2.32
N LEU A 126 3.34 3.50 1.71
CA LEU A 126 2.13 3.95 2.41
C LEU A 126 0.90 3.16 1.97
N THR A 127 0.05 2.82 2.94
CA THR A 127 -1.23 2.12 2.76
C THR A 127 -2.30 2.69 3.71
N ASP A 128 -3.58 2.52 3.35
CA ASP A 128 -4.75 2.77 4.21
C ASP A 128 -4.81 1.83 5.43
N GLY A 129 -4.06 0.72 5.36
CA GLY A 129 -3.92 -0.26 6.41
C GLY A 129 -5.08 -1.24 6.48
N ASP A 130 -5.62 -1.72 5.36
CA ASP A 130 -6.43 -2.94 5.36
C ASP A 130 -5.62 -4.14 5.91
N SER A 131 -6.31 -5.20 6.35
CA SER A 131 -5.66 -6.33 7.02
C SER A 131 -4.72 -7.12 6.10
N THR A 132 -5.11 -7.32 4.84
CA THR A 132 -4.35 -8.09 3.87
C THR A 132 -3.07 -7.35 3.51
N ARG A 133 -3.18 -6.07 3.16
CA ARG A 133 -2.03 -5.22 2.81
C ARG A 133 -1.12 -5.00 4.00
N ARG A 134 -1.66 -4.86 5.22
CA ARG A 134 -0.83 -4.77 6.44
C ARG A 134 0.01 -6.02 6.65
N GLN A 135 -0.56 -7.21 6.43
CA GLN A 135 0.19 -8.46 6.53
C GLN A 135 1.28 -8.53 5.44
N ALA A 136 0.94 -8.22 4.19
CA ALA A 136 1.91 -8.22 3.10
C ALA A 136 3.07 -7.24 3.34
N CYS A 137 2.72 -6.05 3.80
CA CYS A 137 3.65 -5.01 4.18
C CYS A 137 4.56 -5.41 5.35
N TYR A 138 4.03 -6.09 6.36
CA TYR A 138 4.86 -6.60 7.45
C TYR A 138 5.91 -7.57 6.92
N THR A 139 5.52 -8.51 6.05
CA THR A 139 6.44 -9.44 5.41
C THR A 139 7.54 -8.74 4.61
N LEU A 140 7.21 -7.67 3.87
CA LEU A 140 8.15 -6.97 3.01
C LEU A 140 9.03 -5.94 3.74
N PHE A 141 8.45 -5.20 4.68
CA PHE A 141 9.05 -4.02 5.28
C PHE A 141 9.47 -4.19 6.75
N MET A 142 9.38 -5.41 7.30
CA MET A 142 9.90 -5.76 8.63
C MET A 142 10.89 -6.93 8.57
N CYS A 143 11.68 -7.01 7.50
CA CYS A 143 12.56 -8.14 7.25
C CYS A 143 14.04 -7.89 7.61
N LYS A 144 14.45 -6.63 7.77
CA LYS A 144 15.85 -6.26 8.03
C LYS A 144 15.97 -5.25 9.17
N GLU A 145 16.69 -5.63 10.22
CA GLU A 145 17.04 -4.72 11.31
C GLU A 145 18.08 -3.68 10.85
N LEU A 146 17.84 -2.41 11.20
CA LEU A 146 18.81 -1.35 11.02
C LEU A 146 19.93 -1.48 12.04
N THR A 147 21.15 -1.27 11.58
CA THR A 147 22.38 -1.35 12.39
C THR A 147 23.19 -0.06 12.21
N SER A 148 24.20 0.13 13.06
CA SER A 148 25.15 1.24 12.92
C SER A 148 25.93 1.25 11.60
N ASN A 149 25.92 0.14 10.85
CA ASN A 149 26.64 0.01 9.58
C ASN A 149 25.83 0.49 8.36
N ASN A 150 24.58 0.92 8.55
CA ASN A 150 23.74 1.38 7.44
C ASN A 150 24.23 2.74 6.91
N VAL A 151 24.62 2.77 5.64
CA VAL A 151 25.29 3.88 4.94
C VAL A 151 24.49 5.20 4.94
N ASN A 152 23.17 5.13 5.11
CA ASN A 152 22.27 6.27 4.90
C ASN A 152 21.98 7.09 6.17
N GLY A 153 22.66 6.83 7.29
CA GLY A 153 22.48 7.55 8.57
C GLY A 153 21.12 7.33 9.26
N LEU A 154 20.22 6.54 8.66
CA LEU A 154 18.87 6.29 9.19
C LEU A 154 18.89 5.70 10.60
N PHE A 155 19.82 4.78 10.87
CA PHE A 155 19.98 4.19 12.21
C PHE A 155 20.31 5.23 13.28
N GLU A 156 21.17 6.21 12.98
CA GLU A 156 21.60 7.23 13.94
C GLU A 156 20.45 8.12 14.40
N VAL A 157 19.48 8.35 13.53
CA VAL A 157 18.27 9.12 13.82
C VAL A 157 17.25 8.26 14.56
N LEU A 158 16.94 7.07 14.02
CA LEU A 158 15.83 6.24 14.53
C LEU A 158 16.18 5.54 15.85
N SER A 159 17.44 5.14 16.07
CA SER A 159 17.88 4.48 17.31
C SER A 159 17.70 5.36 18.56
N ARG A 160 17.60 6.68 18.37
CA ARG A 160 17.38 7.65 19.46
C ARG A 160 15.90 7.81 19.83
N LEU A 161 14.99 7.14 19.13
CA LEU A 161 13.54 7.21 19.37
C LEU A 161 13.09 5.97 20.16
N PRO A 162 12.90 6.07 21.50
CA PRO A 162 12.57 4.91 22.31
C PRO A 162 11.24 4.28 21.89
N GLY A 163 11.25 2.97 21.71
CA GLY A 163 10.07 2.19 21.33
C GLY A 163 9.73 2.21 19.83
N LEU A 164 10.52 2.92 19.01
CA LEU A 164 10.39 2.80 17.56
C LEU A 164 11.03 1.49 17.09
N ASN A 165 10.32 0.77 16.23
CA ASN A 165 10.85 -0.42 15.60
C ASN A 165 12.00 -0.05 14.64
N LEU A 166 13.12 -0.76 14.72
CA LEU A 166 14.29 -0.56 13.86
C LEU A 166 14.32 -1.52 12.65
N PHE A 167 13.27 -2.30 12.44
CA PHE A 167 13.14 -3.13 11.24
C PHE A 167 12.61 -2.32 10.05
N THR A 168 13.14 -2.64 8.88
CA THR A 168 12.82 -2.04 7.59
C THR A 168 12.76 -3.13 6.52
N GLY A 169 12.34 -2.77 5.32
CA GLY A 169 12.45 -3.62 4.14
C GLY A 169 13.85 -3.61 3.53
N SER A 170 13.95 -4.30 2.40
CA SER A 170 15.10 -4.18 1.51
C SER A 170 15.38 -2.71 1.19
N HIS A 171 16.66 -2.36 1.06
CA HIS A 171 17.12 -0.97 0.81
C HIS A 171 16.74 0.07 1.88
N ASN A 172 16.39 -0.37 3.10
CA ASN A 172 15.96 0.46 4.22
C ASN A 172 14.62 1.19 3.95
N VAL A 173 13.76 0.62 3.10
CA VAL A 173 12.41 1.15 2.86
C VAL A 173 11.58 0.98 4.13
N THR A 174 10.99 2.07 4.61
CA THR A 174 10.10 2.07 5.77
C THR A 174 8.64 1.91 5.35
N ILE A 175 7.77 1.55 6.28
CA ILE A 175 6.33 1.58 6.06
C ILE A 175 5.66 2.61 6.97
N ASP A 176 4.68 3.31 6.43
CA ASP A 176 3.74 4.12 7.20
C ASP A 176 2.29 3.79 6.82
N SER A 177 1.37 4.15 7.72
CA SER A 177 -0.06 4.13 7.43
C SER A 177 -0.55 5.56 7.30
N ASP A 178 -1.53 5.79 6.42
CA ASP A 178 -2.10 7.12 6.28
C ASP A 178 -2.64 7.62 7.64
N PRO A 179 -2.12 8.74 8.17
CA PRO A 179 -2.49 9.24 9.49
C PRO A 179 -3.98 9.50 9.64
N LYS A 180 -4.72 9.74 8.54
CA LYS A 180 -6.19 9.89 8.57
C LYS A 180 -6.86 8.63 9.14
N HIS A 181 -6.38 7.43 8.79
CA HIS A 181 -6.95 6.18 9.28
C HIS A 181 -6.58 5.91 10.75
N LEU A 182 -5.37 6.29 11.16
CA LEU A 182 -4.94 6.20 12.55
C LEU A 182 -5.77 7.12 13.46
N ILE A 183 -5.99 8.36 13.04
CA ILE A 183 -6.81 9.33 13.78
C ILE A 183 -8.25 8.85 13.87
N LYS A 184 -8.87 8.45 12.75
CA LYS A 184 -10.23 7.89 12.73
C LYS A 184 -10.35 6.70 13.69
N ARG A 185 -9.40 5.76 13.65
CA ARG A 185 -9.38 4.60 14.55
C ARG A 185 -9.28 4.99 16.02
N LYS A 186 -8.39 5.94 16.37
CA LYS A 186 -8.27 6.45 17.74
C LYS A 186 -9.56 7.12 18.22
N LEU A 187 -10.20 7.93 17.37
CA LEU A 187 -11.46 8.58 17.71
C LEU A 187 -12.58 7.55 17.93
N SER A 188 -12.72 6.57 17.02
CA SER A 188 -13.69 5.48 17.19
C SER A 188 -13.44 4.67 18.48
N LEU A 189 -12.18 4.37 18.79
CA LEU A 189 -11.81 3.67 20.04
C LEU A 189 -12.04 4.52 21.29
N SER A 190 -11.81 5.84 21.23
CA SER A 190 -12.08 6.74 22.36
C SER A 190 -13.58 6.85 22.65
N HIS A 191 -14.42 6.80 21.61
CA HIS A 191 -15.87 6.73 21.75
C HIS A 191 -16.30 5.40 22.38
N LEU A 192 -15.65 4.28 22.02
CA LEU A 192 -15.87 2.97 22.65
C LEU A 192 -15.30 2.89 24.08
N ARG A 193 -14.21 3.62 24.41
CA ARG A 193 -13.60 3.65 25.75
C ARG A 193 -14.36 4.50 26.77
N GLN A 194 -15.27 5.38 26.33
CA GLN A 194 -16.27 5.93 27.24
C GLN A 194 -17.16 4.83 27.87
N ILE A 195 -17.12 3.60 27.31
CA ILE A 195 -17.85 2.43 27.80
C ILE A 195 -16.96 1.52 28.67
N HIS A 196 -15.63 1.58 28.58
CA HIS A 196 -14.70 0.83 29.46
C HIS A 196 -13.31 1.51 29.61
N PRO A 197 -12.90 1.91 30.82
CA PRO A 197 -11.64 2.62 31.04
C PRO A 197 -10.46 1.64 31.18
N SER A 198 -9.62 1.52 30.16
CA SER A 198 -8.28 0.94 30.30
C SER A 198 -7.20 1.84 29.71
N ASN A 199 -6.16 2.09 30.52
CA ASN A 199 -5.21 3.20 30.44
C ASN A 199 -3.97 2.93 29.54
N HIS A 200 -4.10 2.20 28.44
CA HIS A 200 -2.98 2.00 27.52
C HIS A 200 -3.28 2.54 26.12
N VAL A 201 -2.42 3.45 25.63
CA VAL A 201 -2.45 3.98 24.27
C VAL A 201 -1.15 3.57 23.58
N PRO A 202 -1.19 2.78 22.50
CA PRO A 202 -0.01 2.56 21.67
C PRO A 202 0.37 3.85 20.94
N GLY A 203 1.65 4.18 20.97
CA GLY A 203 2.23 5.28 20.22
C GLY A 203 2.35 4.93 18.74
N HIS A 204 2.05 5.89 17.88
CA HIS A 204 2.35 5.84 16.45
C HIS A 204 3.10 7.13 16.13
N ALA A 205 4.17 7.07 15.33
CA ALA A 205 4.86 8.23 14.80
C ALA A 205 4.63 8.27 13.30
N THR A 206 4.09 9.39 12.80
CA THR A 206 3.94 9.66 11.37
C THR A 206 4.91 10.79 10.99
N LEU A 207 5.68 10.57 9.94
CA LEU A 207 6.57 11.59 9.35
C LEU A 207 5.74 12.45 8.39
N ILE A 208 5.55 13.74 8.71
CA ILE A 208 4.82 14.70 7.88
C ILE A 208 5.82 15.70 7.30
N CYS A 209 6.01 15.72 5.99
CA CYS A 209 6.88 16.72 5.37
C CYS A 209 6.15 18.09 5.29
N SER A 210 6.77 19.15 5.80
CA SER A 210 6.29 20.53 5.64
C SER A 210 7.13 21.26 4.58
N PRO A 211 6.66 22.42 4.05
CA PRO A 211 7.46 23.25 3.14
C PRO A 211 8.81 23.72 3.72
N GLN A 212 8.99 23.69 5.06
CA GLN A 212 10.25 24.01 5.74
C GLN A 212 11.12 22.77 6.06
N GLY A 213 10.73 21.57 5.61
CA GLY A 213 11.41 20.30 5.89
C GLY A 213 10.57 19.32 6.70
N ASN A 214 11.16 18.15 7.01
CA ASN A 214 10.50 17.04 7.70
C ASN A 214 10.01 17.46 9.09
N ILE A 215 8.71 17.40 9.34
CA ILE A 215 8.13 17.48 10.68
C ILE A 215 7.74 16.06 11.11
N ILE A 216 8.37 15.54 12.16
CA ILE A 216 7.84 14.38 12.86
C ILE A 216 6.69 14.91 13.74
N ASN A 217 5.45 14.89 13.24
CA ASN A 217 4.27 15.25 14.04
C ASN A 217 3.27 14.09 14.10
N ASN A 218 3.60 13.12 14.95
CA ASN A 218 2.83 12.85 16.15
C ASN A 218 3.65 11.89 17.01
N VAL A 219 4.37 12.42 17.98
CA VAL A 219 4.94 11.60 19.04
C VAL A 219 3.83 11.37 20.05
N THR A 220 3.26 10.16 20.13
CA THR A 220 2.69 9.71 21.41
C THR A 220 3.68 8.75 22.05
N ILE A 221 4.80 9.29 22.55
CA ILE A 221 5.57 8.64 23.60
C ILE A 221 4.69 8.70 24.84
N ASN A 222 4.12 7.56 25.25
CA ASN A 222 3.69 7.43 26.63
C ASN A 222 4.98 7.34 27.47
N CYS A 223 5.46 8.49 27.94
CA CYS A 223 6.41 8.53 29.04
C CYS A 223 5.78 7.75 30.20
N LYS A 224 6.53 6.79 30.76
CA LYS A 224 6.21 6.25 32.08
C LYS A 224 5.93 7.43 33.00
N ILE A 225 4.80 7.42 33.69
CA ILE A 225 4.65 8.23 34.90
C ILE A 225 5.69 7.65 35.87
N LEU A 226 6.84 8.32 35.99
CA LEU A 226 7.70 8.17 37.15
C LEU A 226 6.95 8.82 38.31
N THR A 227 6.18 8.04 39.06
CA THR A 227 5.82 8.40 40.42
C THR A 227 7.06 8.21 41.28
N LEU A 228 7.48 9.30 41.93
CA LEU A 228 8.43 9.31 43.05
C LEU A 228 8.00 8.36 44.16
#